data_AF-A0AAW2YFY2-F1
#
_entry.id   AF-A0AAW2YFY2-F1
#
_cell.length_a   1.000
_cell.length_b   1.000
_cell.length_c   1.000
_cell.angle_alpha   90.00
_cell.angle_beta   90.00
_cell.angle_gamma   90.00
#
_symmetry.space_group_name_H-M   'P 1'
#
loop_
_entity.id
_entity.type
_entity.pdbx_description
1 polymer ?
#
loop_
_entity_poly.entity_id
_entity_poly.type
_entity_poly.pdbx_seq_one_letter_code
_entity_poly.pdbx_strand_id
1 'polypeptide(L)'
;MGSLVGQIILPSNSGHKIWEDPSFIKWRKRDAHVPLHCHESVEGSLRYWCERNKVSLLVSKTAIWDDDAVAKALDCAAYWVKDLPFVKSLSGTWKFFLASSPSSTPSEFYDSSFQDSSWASIPGVPSNWQMHGFDWPIYTNVVYPFPLNPPKVPEVNPTGCYRTYFYLPKEWEGEILG
;
A
#
# COMPACT_ATOMS: atom_id res chain seq x y z
N MET A 1 14.19 -0.06 -28.34
CA MET A 1 14.53 1.37 -28.53
C MET A 1 14.11 2.12 -27.28
N GLY A 2 15.09 2.57 -26.49
CA GLY A 2 15.04 3.50 -25.34
C GLY A 2 13.78 3.55 -24.47
N SER A 3 13.78 2.81 -23.35
CA SER A 3 12.88 3.10 -22.23
C SER A 3 13.27 4.45 -21.63
N LEU A 4 12.37 5.45 -21.69
CA LEU A 4 12.49 6.65 -20.89
C LEU A 4 12.27 6.23 -19.44
N VAL A 5 13.37 5.92 -18.75
CA VAL A 5 13.41 5.94 -17.29
C VAL A 5 13.16 7.39 -16.91
N GLY A 6 11.90 7.73 -16.65
CA GLY A 6 11.55 9.01 -16.09
C GLY A 6 12.33 9.16 -14.80
N GLN A 7 13.33 10.04 -14.78
CA GLN A 7 14.12 10.33 -13.59
C GLN A 7 13.13 10.62 -12.46
N ILE A 8 13.22 9.84 -11.40
CA ILE A 8 12.63 10.16 -10.11
C ILE A 8 13.42 11.37 -9.60
N ILE A 9 13.00 12.56 -9.99
CA ILE A 9 13.42 13.79 -9.31
C ILE A 9 12.57 13.84 -8.04
N LEU A 10 13.03 13.14 -7.00
CA LEU A 10 12.70 13.57 -5.65
C LEU A 10 13.29 14.98 -5.49
N PRO A 11 12.63 15.91 -4.79
CA PRO A 11 13.24 17.18 -4.43
C PRO A 11 14.33 16.96 -3.38
N SER A 12 15.37 16.19 -3.72
CA SER A 12 16.59 16.08 -2.95
C SER A 12 17.44 17.31 -3.28
N ASN A 13 17.22 18.40 -2.54
CA ASN A 13 18.25 19.39 -2.13
C ASN A 13 17.70 20.69 -1.47
N SER A 14 16.39 20.85 -1.25
CA SER A 14 15.85 22.11 -0.70
C SER A 14 15.59 22.13 0.81
N GLY A 15 15.87 21.05 1.56
CA GLY A 15 15.48 20.94 2.98
C GLY A 15 13.96 20.97 3.21
N HIS A 16 13.18 21.03 2.13
CA HIS A 16 11.74 21.10 2.15
C HIS A 16 11.16 19.70 2.38
N LYS A 17 10.46 19.54 3.50
CA LYS A 17 9.79 18.29 3.87
C LYS A 17 8.35 18.33 3.36
N ILE A 18 8.06 17.56 2.32
CA ILE A 18 6.72 17.50 1.70
C ILE A 18 5.62 17.09 2.67
N TRP A 19 5.95 16.31 3.71
CA TRP A 19 5.00 15.87 4.73
C TRP A 19 4.73 16.91 5.83
N GLU A 20 5.43 18.06 5.82
CA GLU A 20 5.16 19.23 6.67
C GLU A 20 4.48 20.36 5.87
N ASP A 21 4.10 20.12 4.61
CA ASP A 21 3.39 21.10 3.77
C ASP A 21 1.91 20.73 3.64
N PRO A 22 0.99 21.42 4.34
CA PRO A 22 -0.45 21.11 4.28
C PRO A 22 -1.08 21.47 2.93
N SER A 23 -0.42 22.26 2.09
CA SER A 23 -0.91 22.56 0.73
C SER A 23 -0.59 21.46 -0.27
N PHE A 24 0.37 20.59 0.06
CA PHE A 24 0.82 19.50 -0.81
C PHE A 24 0.11 18.18 -0.47
N ILE A 25 -0.98 17.89 -1.16
CA ILE A 25 -1.83 16.72 -0.87
C ILE A 25 -1.48 15.50 -1.73
N LYS A 26 -1.09 15.71 -3.00
CA LYS A 26 -0.80 14.62 -3.94
C LYS A 26 0.15 15.05 -5.05
N TRP A 27 0.97 14.12 -5.54
CA TRP A 27 1.81 14.28 -6.73
C TRP A 27 1.56 13.14 -7.70
N ARG A 28 1.25 13.46 -8.97
CA ARG A 28 0.99 12.49 -10.05
C ARG A 28 0.00 11.36 -9.71
N LYS A 29 -0.89 11.59 -8.75
CA LYS A 29 -1.98 10.67 -8.40
C LYS A 29 -3.20 10.98 -9.26
N ARG A 30 -3.76 9.95 -9.90
CA ARG A 30 -5.02 10.02 -10.66
C ARG A 30 -6.13 10.66 -9.81
N ASP A 31 -7.11 11.26 -10.49
CA ASP A 31 -8.28 11.82 -9.81
C ASP A 31 -9.16 10.72 -9.22
N ALA A 32 -9.89 11.07 -8.17
CA ALA A 32 -10.81 10.14 -7.53
C ALA A 32 -11.91 9.75 -8.53
N HIS A 33 -12.15 8.44 -8.66
CA HIS A 33 -13.19 7.87 -9.50
C HIS A 33 -13.83 6.67 -8.78
N VAL A 34 -14.99 6.22 -9.25
CA VAL A 34 -15.62 4.99 -8.75
C VAL A 34 -14.71 3.78 -8.98
N PRO A 35 -14.78 2.69 -8.18
CA PRO A 35 -14.00 1.49 -8.45
C PRO A 35 -14.25 0.97 -9.87
N LEU A 36 -13.17 0.83 -10.64
CA LEU A 36 -13.20 0.31 -12.00
C LEU A 36 -12.40 -1.00 -12.05
N HIS A 37 -12.97 -2.01 -12.70
CA HIS A 37 -12.29 -3.26 -13.02
C HIS A 37 -12.35 -3.47 -14.54
N CYS A 38 -11.19 -3.73 -15.14
CA CYS A 38 -11.11 -4.07 -16.56
C CYS A 38 -11.48 -5.55 -16.74
N HIS A 39 -12.39 -5.81 -17.67
CA HIS A 39 -12.81 -7.14 -18.06
C HIS A 39 -12.62 -7.31 -19.56
N GLU A 40 -12.32 -8.53 -20.01
CA GLU A 40 -12.19 -8.86 -21.43
C GLU A 40 -13.54 -8.79 -22.18
N SER A 41 -14.67 -8.91 -21.47
CA SER A 41 -16.00 -8.91 -22.07
C SER A 41 -17.07 -8.24 -21.20
N VAL A 42 -18.19 -7.87 -21.84
CA VAL A 42 -19.38 -7.33 -21.18
C VAL A 42 -19.99 -8.39 -20.25
N GLU A 43 -20.02 -9.65 -20.66
CA GLU A 43 -20.53 -10.77 -19.88
C GLU A 43 -19.71 -10.97 -18.60
N GLY A 44 -18.37 -10.84 -18.69
CA GLY A 44 -17.49 -10.90 -17.52
C GLY A 44 -17.76 -9.76 -16.54
N SER A 45 -17.96 -8.55 -17.06
CA SER A 45 -18.34 -7.37 -16.26
C SER A 45 -19.69 -7.57 -15.56
N LEU A 46 -20.69 -8.05 -16.28
CA LEU A 46 -22.04 -8.33 -15.75
C LEU A 46 -22.00 -9.43 -14.70
N ARG A 47 -21.27 -10.52 -14.93
CA ARG A 47 -21.12 -11.62 -13.98
C ARG A 47 -20.53 -11.13 -12.66
N TYR A 48 -19.46 -10.33 -12.71
CA TYR A 48 -18.85 -9.74 -11.52
C TYR A 48 -19.85 -8.91 -10.71
N TRP A 49 -20.59 -8.01 -11.36
CA TRP A 49 -21.60 -7.20 -10.68
C TRP A 49 -22.77 -8.03 -10.14
N CYS A 50 -23.24 -9.04 -10.87
CA CYS A 50 -24.29 -9.95 -10.41
C CYS A 50 -23.85 -10.73 -9.17
N GLU A 51 -22.62 -11.25 -9.12
CA GLU A 51 -22.06 -11.94 -7.96
C GLU A 51 -21.99 -11.00 -6.74
N ARG A 52 -21.50 -9.77 -6.93
CA ARG A 52 -21.40 -8.78 -5.85
C ARG A 52 -22.77 -8.39 -5.27
N ASN A 53 -23.81 -8.36 -6.10
CA ASN A 53 -25.18 -8.06 -5.66
C ASN A 53 -25.88 -9.23 -4.94
N LYS A 54 -25.31 -10.45 -5.00
CA LYS A 54 -25.84 -11.63 -4.28
C LYS A 54 -25.30 -11.76 -2.86
N VAL A 55 -24.40 -10.87 -2.43
CA VAL A 55 -23.84 -10.91 -1.07
C VAL A 55 -24.95 -10.66 -0.05
N SER A 56 -25.11 -11.59 0.89
CA SER A 56 -26.20 -11.57 1.87
C SER A 56 -25.92 -10.61 3.03
N LEU A 57 -26.87 -9.71 3.30
CA LEU A 57 -26.85 -8.86 4.49
C LEU A 57 -26.80 -9.68 5.79
N LEU A 58 -27.41 -10.87 5.81
CA LEU A 58 -27.42 -11.73 6.99
C LEU A 58 -26.00 -12.23 7.31
N VAL A 59 -25.22 -12.59 6.28
CA VAL A 59 -23.82 -13.01 6.43
C VAL A 59 -22.96 -11.86 6.96
N SER A 60 -23.21 -10.63 6.50
CA SER A 60 -22.53 -9.44 7.01
C SER A 60 -22.81 -9.22 8.51
N LYS A 61 -24.06 -9.42 8.94
CA LYS A 61 -24.45 -9.28 10.37
C LYS A 61 -23.84 -10.36 11.27
N THR A 62 -23.41 -11.49 10.72
CA THR A 62 -22.75 -12.57 11.47
C THR A 62 -21.23 -12.44 11.47
N ALA A 63 -20.65 -11.41 10.85
CA ALA A 63 -19.21 -11.18 10.91
C ALA A 63 -18.76 -10.93 12.35
N ILE A 64 -17.87 -11.78 12.86
CA ILE A 64 -17.29 -11.68 14.20
C ILE A 64 -15.86 -11.14 14.05
N TRP A 65 -15.48 -10.20 14.90
CA TRP A 65 -14.11 -9.73 15.01
C TRP A 65 -13.32 -10.69 15.91
N ASP A 66 -12.93 -11.83 15.33
CA ASP A 66 -12.10 -12.85 15.95
C ASP A 66 -10.64 -12.79 15.43
N ASP A 67 -9.76 -13.63 15.98
CA ASP A 67 -8.35 -13.70 15.57
C ASP A 67 -8.19 -14.09 14.08
N ASP A 68 -9.20 -14.72 13.48
CA ASP A 68 -9.22 -15.10 12.07
C ASP A 68 -9.73 -13.97 11.16
N ALA A 69 -10.25 -12.87 11.70
CA ALA A 69 -10.91 -11.83 10.91
C ALA A 69 -10.00 -11.23 9.84
N VAL A 70 -8.70 -11.08 10.14
CA VAL A 70 -7.70 -10.58 9.18
C VAL A 70 -7.50 -11.58 8.04
N ALA A 71 -7.32 -12.87 8.36
CA ALA A 71 -7.14 -13.91 7.36
C ALA A 71 -8.38 -14.03 6.44
N LYS A 72 -9.58 -14.05 7.03
CA LYS A 72 -10.85 -14.06 6.30
C LYS A 72 -11.03 -12.83 5.40
N ALA A 73 -10.56 -11.66 5.83
CA ALA A 73 -10.60 -10.44 5.01
C ALA A 73 -9.64 -10.52 3.81
N LEU A 74 -8.44 -11.08 4.00
CA LEU A 74 -7.47 -11.30 2.92
C LEU A 74 -8.01 -12.33 1.91
N ASP A 75 -8.60 -13.42 2.37
CA ASP A 75 -9.22 -14.43 1.51
C ASP A 75 -10.38 -13.84 0.71
N CYS A 76 -11.21 -13.01 1.34
CA CYS A 76 -12.29 -12.29 0.67
C CYS A 76 -11.74 -11.35 -0.42
N ALA A 77 -10.71 -10.55 -0.09
CA ALA A 77 -10.09 -9.66 -1.06
C ALA A 77 -9.48 -10.43 -2.24
N ALA A 78 -8.79 -11.54 -1.95
CA ALA A 78 -8.23 -12.44 -2.96
C ALA A 78 -9.32 -13.07 -3.85
N TYR A 79 -10.44 -13.49 -3.25
CA TYR A 79 -11.59 -14.04 -3.97
C TYR A 79 -12.15 -13.06 -5.00
N TRP A 80 -12.34 -11.79 -4.62
CA TRP A 80 -12.94 -10.79 -5.52
C TRP A 80 -12.04 -10.34 -6.68
N VAL A 81 -10.73 -10.57 -6.57
CA VAL A 81 -9.79 -10.30 -7.67
C VAL A 81 -9.39 -11.58 -8.43
N LYS A 82 -9.88 -12.73 -7.97
CA LYS A 82 -9.61 -14.02 -8.60
C LYS A 82 -10.19 -14.02 -10.02
N ASP A 83 -9.40 -14.51 -10.96
CA ASP A 83 -9.76 -14.63 -12.38
C ASP A 83 -10.05 -13.30 -13.11
N LEU A 84 -9.68 -12.16 -12.52
CA LEU A 84 -9.69 -10.87 -13.24
C LEU A 84 -8.42 -10.75 -14.12
N PRO A 85 -8.57 -10.50 -15.43
CA PRO A 85 -7.47 -10.60 -16.39
C PRO A 85 -6.40 -9.51 -16.22
N PHE A 86 -6.80 -8.35 -15.69
CA PHE A 86 -5.93 -7.17 -15.53
C PHE A 86 -5.75 -6.76 -14.06
N VAL A 87 -5.82 -7.73 -13.15
CA VAL A 87 -5.59 -7.48 -11.72
C VAL A 87 -4.56 -8.47 -11.16
N LYS A 88 -3.57 -7.95 -10.45
CA LYS A 88 -2.59 -8.73 -9.70
C LYS A 88 -2.51 -8.23 -8.27
N SER A 89 -2.83 -9.08 -7.30
CA SER A 89 -2.61 -8.76 -5.89
C SER A 89 -1.12 -8.73 -5.58
N LEU A 90 -0.70 -7.73 -4.81
CA LEU A 90 0.63 -7.63 -4.20
C LEU A 90 0.60 -7.87 -2.68
N SER A 91 -0.54 -8.28 -2.14
CA SER A 91 -0.66 -8.66 -0.73
C SER A 91 0.23 -9.87 -0.43
N GLY A 92 0.83 -9.89 0.75
CA GLY A 92 1.72 -10.98 1.14
C GLY A 92 2.87 -10.53 2.03
N THR A 93 3.95 -11.30 2.03
CA THR A 93 5.15 -11.02 2.84
C THR A 93 6.09 -10.08 2.09
N TRP A 94 6.47 -8.97 2.73
CA TRP A 94 7.36 -7.98 2.15
C TRP A 94 8.63 -7.84 3.02
N LYS A 95 9.74 -7.41 2.42
CA LYS A 95 10.92 -6.99 3.18
C LYS A 95 10.62 -5.65 3.84
N PHE A 96 11.00 -5.53 5.12
CA PHE A 96 10.66 -4.40 5.95
C PHE A 96 11.83 -3.94 6.82
N PHE A 97 12.01 -2.63 6.88
CA PHE A 97 12.97 -1.96 7.75
C PHE A 97 12.30 -0.78 8.45
N LEU A 98 12.43 -0.69 9.77
CA LEU A 98 11.94 0.44 10.55
C LEU A 98 13.10 1.37 10.90
N ALA A 99 13.10 2.57 10.31
CA ALA A 99 14.00 3.65 10.67
C ALA A 99 13.41 4.49 11.81
N SER A 100 14.24 5.13 12.64
CA SER A 100 13.78 6.02 13.73
C SER A 100 13.28 7.38 13.23
N SER A 101 13.66 7.76 12.00
CA SER A 101 13.29 9.01 11.34
C SER A 101 13.37 8.85 9.81
N PRO A 102 12.74 9.74 9.02
CA PRO A 102 12.89 9.72 7.56
C PRO A 102 14.34 9.88 7.10
N SER A 103 15.14 10.66 7.84
CA SER A 103 16.56 10.90 7.55
C SER A 103 17.47 9.71 7.87
N SER A 104 17.01 8.74 8.67
CA SER A 104 17.76 7.51 9.00
C SER A 104 17.34 6.31 8.15
N THR A 105 16.53 6.53 7.11
CA THR A 105 16.21 5.49 6.13
C THR A 105 17.46 5.11 5.31
N PRO A 106 17.62 3.83 4.92
CA PRO A 106 18.77 3.41 4.13
C PRO A 106 18.80 4.17 2.80
N SER A 107 19.95 4.76 2.47
CA SER A 107 20.09 5.53 1.23
C SER A 107 19.81 4.64 0.01
N GLU A 108 19.08 5.19 -0.95
CA GLU A 108 18.77 4.54 -2.23
C GLU A 108 18.07 3.18 -2.10
N PHE A 109 17.38 2.92 -0.97
CA PHE A 109 16.65 1.67 -0.76
C PHE A 109 15.53 1.43 -1.78
N TYR A 110 15.15 2.41 -2.59
CA TYR A 110 14.17 2.27 -3.67
C TYR A 110 14.80 1.71 -4.96
N ASP A 111 16.13 1.67 -5.06
CA ASP A 111 16.82 1.17 -6.23
C ASP A 111 16.67 -0.36 -6.36
N SER A 112 16.55 -0.84 -7.59
CA SER A 112 16.44 -2.28 -7.89
C SER A 112 17.68 -3.09 -7.50
N SER A 113 18.87 -2.45 -7.47
CA SER A 113 20.15 -3.07 -7.13
C SER A 113 20.42 -3.13 -5.63
N PHE A 114 19.64 -2.41 -4.81
CA PHE A 114 19.79 -2.37 -3.36
C PHE A 114 19.63 -3.77 -2.74
N GLN A 115 20.57 -4.12 -1.86
CA GLN A 115 20.57 -5.41 -1.17
C GLN A 115 19.79 -5.32 0.15
N ASP A 116 18.62 -5.97 0.19
CA ASP A 116 17.72 -6.00 1.36
C ASP A 116 17.77 -7.34 2.13
N SER A 117 18.82 -8.14 1.91
CA SER A 117 18.96 -9.49 2.50
C SER A 117 18.96 -9.47 4.03
N SER A 118 19.51 -8.42 4.64
CA SER A 118 19.54 -8.22 6.10
C SER A 118 18.24 -7.69 6.69
N TRP A 119 17.28 -7.27 5.86
CA TRP A 119 16.02 -6.73 6.34
C TRP A 119 15.12 -7.84 6.88
N ALA A 120 14.34 -7.48 7.90
CA ALA A 120 13.27 -8.32 8.42
C ALA A 120 12.19 -8.50 7.35
N SER A 121 11.30 -9.46 7.59
CA SER A 121 10.10 -9.65 6.76
C SER A 121 8.87 -9.29 7.58
N ILE A 122 7.99 -8.48 7.01
CA ILE A 122 6.66 -8.23 7.59
C ILE A 122 5.64 -9.15 6.91
N PRO A 123 5.01 -10.08 7.65
CA PRO A 123 4.01 -10.94 7.07
C PRO A 123 2.70 -10.17 6.88
N GLY A 124 1.94 -10.57 5.86
CA GLY A 124 0.55 -10.16 5.71
C GLY A 124 0.35 -8.68 5.44
N VAL A 125 1.11 -8.06 4.52
CA VAL A 125 0.73 -6.77 3.95
C VAL A 125 -0.62 -6.94 3.24
N PRO A 126 -1.66 -6.17 3.60
CA PRO A 126 -1.69 -5.03 4.53
C PRO A 126 -1.72 -5.39 6.03
N SER A 127 -0.84 -4.76 6.82
CA SER A 127 -0.83 -4.86 8.29
C SER A 127 -0.28 -3.59 8.95
N ASN A 128 -0.51 -3.44 10.27
CA ASN A 128 0.14 -2.41 11.08
C ASN A 128 1.42 -2.98 11.68
N TRP A 129 2.56 -2.32 11.48
CA TRP A 129 3.87 -2.86 11.88
C TRP A 129 4.00 -3.06 13.40
N GLN A 130 3.28 -2.29 14.23
CA GLN A 130 3.21 -2.45 15.69
C GLN A 130 2.72 -3.83 16.11
N MET A 131 1.84 -4.44 15.33
CA MET A 131 1.32 -5.79 15.60
C MET A 131 2.34 -6.89 15.27
N HIS A 132 3.46 -6.53 14.63
CA HIS A 132 4.53 -7.43 14.23
C HIS A 132 5.84 -7.19 15.00
N GLY A 133 5.76 -6.50 16.15
CA GLY A 133 6.90 -6.26 17.03
C GLY A 133 7.80 -5.09 16.60
N PHE A 134 7.36 -4.29 15.64
CA PHE A 134 8.05 -3.05 15.25
C PHE A 134 7.41 -1.88 15.99
N ASP A 135 8.14 -1.19 16.86
CA ASP A 135 7.62 -0.05 17.63
C ASP A 135 6.40 -0.41 18.52
N TRP A 136 5.76 0.61 19.13
CA TRP A 136 4.70 0.45 20.12
C TRP A 136 3.41 1.14 19.67
N PRO A 137 2.23 0.53 19.89
CA PRO A 137 0.97 1.20 19.66
C PRO A 137 0.76 2.28 20.73
N ILE A 138 0.38 3.48 20.30
CA ILE A 138 0.07 4.60 21.20
C ILE A 138 -1.42 4.88 21.13
N TYR A 139 -2.09 4.85 22.27
CA TYR A 139 -3.50 5.22 22.40
C TYR A 139 -3.61 6.54 23.17
N THR A 140 -4.24 7.54 22.55
CA THR A 140 -4.61 8.81 23.18
C THR A 140 -6.05 9.15 22.82
N ASN A 141 -6.75 9.86 23.72
CA ASN A 141 -8.14 10.27 23.49
C ASN A 141 -8.23 11.63 22.77
N VAL A 142 -7.71 12.69 23.41
CA VAL A 142 -7.83 14.08 22.90
C VAL A 142 -6.47 14.67 22.50
N VAL A 143 -5.41 14.35 23.25
CA VAL A 143 -4.08 14.90 23.01
C VAL A 143 -3.37 14.16 21.88
N TYR A 144 -2.63 14.88 21.05
CA TYR A 144 -1.74 14.26 20.08
C TYR A 144 -0.65 13.46 20.81
N PRO A 145 -0.20 12.32 20.25
CA PRO A 145 0.89 11.53 20.84
C PRO A 145 2.28 12.19 20.64
N PHE A 146 2.31 13.43 20.13
CA PHE A 146 3.51 14.22 19.86
C PHE A 146 3.26 15.72 20.14
N PRO A 147 4.31 16.54 20.29
CA PRO A 147 4.19 17.99 20.50
C PRO A 147 3.32 18.70 19.45
N LEU A 148 2.36 19.48 19.90
CA LEU A 148 1.45 20.24 19.02
C LEU A 148 2.16 21.50 18.48
N ASN A 149 2.76 21.39 17.30
CA ASN A 149 3.42 22.51 16.61
C ASN A 149 3.15 22.51 15.10
N PRO A 150 1.89 22.64 14.65
CA PRO A 150 1.55 22.53 13.24
C PRO A 150 2.24 23.61 12.38
N PRO A 151 2.68 23.30 11.16
CA PRO A 151 2.57 22.01 10.47
C PRO A 151 3.75 21.04 10.74
N LYS A 152 4.63 21.38 11.69
CA LYS A 152 5.86 20.63 11.97
C LYS A 152 5.55 19.33 12.72
N VAL A 153 6.31 18.30 12.41
CA VAL A 153 6.28 17.00 13.10
C VAL A 153 7.59 16.77 13.85
N PRO A 154 7.64 15.85 14.83
CA PRO A 154 8.88 15.55 15.55
C PRO A 154 9.99 15.03 14.62
N GLU A 155 11.24 15.23 15.02
CA GLU A 155 12.40 14.67 14.32
C GLU A 155 12.46 13.14 14.43
N VAL A 156 12.11 12.61 15.62
CA VAL A 156 11.91 11.18 15.84
C VAL A 156 10.52 10.83 15.31
N ASN A 157 10.49 10.22 14.14
CA ASN A 157 9.27 9.86 13.43
C ASN A 157 9.48 8.49 12.77
N PRO A 158 9.09 7.39 13.46
CA PRO A 158 9.30 6.03 12.98
C PRO A 158 8.82 5.85 11.54
N THR A 159 9.74 5.44 10.66
CA THR A 159 9.52 5.40 9.22
C THR A 159 9.70 3.97 8.70
N GLY A 160 8.63 3.39 8.17
CA GLY A 160 8.65 2.06 7.59
C GLY A 160 9.07 2.05 6.12
N CYS A 161 10.15 1.35 5.81
CA CYS A 161 10.58 1.06 4.44
C CYS A 161 10.12 -0.33 4.03
N TYR A 162 9.39 -0.42 2.92
CA TYR A 162 8.83 -1.66 2.40
C TYR A 162 9.43 -1.99 1.02
N ARG A 163 9.83 -3.24 0.81
CA ARG A 163 10.34 -3.74 -0.49
C ARG A 163 9.70 -5.09 -0.84
N THR A 164 9.34 -5.25 -2.11
CA THR A 164 8.82 -6.52 -2.64
C THR A 164 9.21 -6.67 -4.10
N TYR A 165 9.31 -7.92 -4.56
CA TYR A 165 9.62 -8.27 -5.94
C TYR A 165 8.40 -8.95 -6.55
N PHE A 166 8.01 -8.53 -7.75
CA PHE A 166 6.92 -9.15 -8.48
C PHE A 166 7.23 -9.17 -9.98
N TYR A 167 6.65 -10.14 -10.66
CA TYR A 167 6.69 -10.23 -12.11
C TYR A 167 5.41 -9.65 -12.68
N LEU A 168 5.55 -8.86 -13.75
CA LEU A 168 4.40 -8.44 -14.55
C LEU A 168 3.91 -9.63 -15.38
N PRO A 169 2.59 -9.87 -15.46
CA PRO A 169 2.03 -10.82 -16.41
C PRO A 169 2.41 -10.42 -17.84
N LYS A 170 2.80 -11.39 -18.68
CA LYS A 170 3.21 -11.13 -20.08
C LYS A 170 2.06 -10.58 -20.90
N GLU A 171 0.84 -10.95 -20.52
CA GLU A 171 -0.41 -10.53 -21.11
C GLU A 171 -0.64 -9.01 -21.02
N TRP A 172 0.12 -8.31 -20.16
CA TRP A 172 0.02 -6.86 -20.00
C TRP A 172 1.08 -6.10 -20.83
N GLU A 173 2.02 -6.79 -21.50
CA GLU A 173 3.02 -6.15 -22.35
C GLU A 173 2.37 -5.58 -23.63
N GLY A 174 2.37 -4.25 -23.79
CA GLY A 174 1.81 -3.54 -24.95
C GLY A 174 0.45 -2.87 -24.69
N GLU A 175 -0.22 -3.26 -23.60
CA GLU A 175 -1.42 -2.60 -23.08
C GLU A 175 -1.00 -1.38 -22.23
N ILE A 176 -0.52 -0.31 -22.88
CA ILE A 176 -0.26 0.94 -22.16
C ILE A 176 -1.62 1.52 -21.76
N LEU A 177 -2.03 1.22 -20.53
CA LEU A 177 -3.14 1.88 -19.84
C LEU A 177 -2.80 3.37 -19.70
N GLY A 178 -3.50 4.21 -20.46
CA GLY A 178 -3.42 5.67 -20.38
C GLY A 178 -3.80 6.27 -19.03
#